data_AF-A0A124DY55-F1
#
_entry.id   AF-A0A124DY55-F1
#
_cell.length_a   1.000
_cell.length_b   1.000
_cell.length_c   1.000
_cell.angle_alpha   90.00
_cell.angle_beta   90.00
_cell.angle_gamma   90.00
#
_symmetry.space_group_name_H-M   'P 1'
#
loop_
_entity.id
_entity.type
_entity.pdbx_description
1 polymer ?
#
loop_
_entity_poly.entity_id
_entity_poly.type
_entity_poly.pdbx_seq_one_letter_code
_entity_poly.pdbx_strand_id
1 'polypeptide(L)' 'MLNFEITSQMEKEIKQWDSCKPLDVSGAKFAYTFIPTGIGLIIEIECDVCKRKISFNEF' A
#
# COMPACT_ATOMS: atom_id res chain seq x y z
N MET A 1 11.93 -14.13 -13.11
CA MET A 1 11.70 -12.75 -12.62
C MET A 1 10.55 -12.86 -11.64
N LEU A 2 10.72 -12.42 -10.39
CA LEU A 2 9.64 -12.42 -9.40
C LEU A 2 8.93 -11.08 -9.51
N ASN A 3 7.68 -11.10 -9.97
CA ASN A 3 6.83 -9.92 -9.96
C ASN A 3 6.14 -9.87 -8.59
N PHE A 4 6.15 -8.70 -7.96
CA PHE A 4 5.25 -8.46 -6.84
C PHE A 4 3.85 -8.23 -7.39
N GLU A 5 2.87 -8.98 -6.89
CA GLU A 5 1.46 -8.84 -7.23
C GLU A 5 0.67 -8.54 -5.96
N ILE A 6 -0.15 -7.49 -5.99
CA ILE A 6 -1.09 -7.22 -4.91
C ILE A 6 -2.13 -8.34 -4.91
N THR A 7 -2.22 -9.07 -3.79
CA THR A 7 -3.21 -10.13 -3.66
C THR A 7 -4.63 -9.57 -3.62
N SER A 8 -5.63 -10.36 -4.01
CA SER A 8 -7.04 -9.92 -3.95
C SER A 8 -7.48 -9.53 -2.53
N GLN A 9 -6.89 -10.14 -1.51
CA GLN A 9 -7.15 -9.79 -0.11
C GLN A 9 -6.58 -8.41 0.23
N MET A 10 -5.33 -8.12 -0.15
CA MET A 10 -4.74 -6.80 0.02
C MET A 10 -5.55 -5.73 -0.72
N GLU A 11 -5.95 -5.99 -1.96
CA GLU A 11 -6.76 -5.05 -2.74
C GLU A 11 -8.08 -4.70 -2.02
N LYS A 12 -8.74 -5.70 -1.43
CA LYS A 12 -9.97 -5.52 -0.66
C LYS A 12 -9.74 -4.67 0.58
N GLU A 13 -8.67 -4.95 1.33
CA GLU A 13 -8.31 -4.19 2.53
C GLU A 13 -7.94 -2.74 2.19
N ILE A 14 -7.17 -2.52 1.12
CA ILE A 14 -6.84 -1.18 0.61
C ILE A 14 -8.11 -0.41 0.26
N LYS A 15 -9.06 -1.03 -0.47
CA LYS A 15 -10.34 -0.38 -0.83
C LYS A 15 -11.19 -0.02 0.38
N GLN A 16 -11.17 -0.84 1.44
CA GLN A 16 -11.91 -0.55 2.68
C GLN A 16 -11.24 0.54 3.51
N TRP A 17 -9.91 0.53 3.57
CA TRP A 17 -9.11 1.53 4.27
C TRP A 17 -9.13 2.90 3.56
N ASP A 18 -9.16 2.90 2.23
CA ASP A 18 -9.15 4.10 1.40
C ASP A 18 -10.49 4.85 1.45
N SER A 19 -10.63 5.72 2.45
CA SER A 19 -11.72 6.71 2.51
C SER A 19 -11.35 8.08 1.92
N CYS A 20 -10.18 8.21 1.29
CA CYS A 20 -9.68 9.50 0.82
C CYS A 20 -10.23 9.84 -0.56
N LYS A 21 -10.93 10.98 -0.68
CA LYS A 21 -11.29 11.53 -1.99
C LYS A 21 -10.07 12.26 -2.57
N PRO A 22 -9.51 11.82 -3.71
CA PRO A 22 -8.40 12.52 -4.33
C PRO A 22 -8.90 13.86 -4.85
N LEU A 23 -8.39 14.96 -4.28
CA LEU A 23 -8.58 16.30 -4.80
C LEU A 23 -7.29 16.66 -5.54
N ASP A 24 -7.37 16.79 -6.86
CA ASP A 24 -6.30 17.32 -7.73
C ASP A 24 -4.93 16.64 -7.55
N VAL A 25 -4.90 15.30 -7.65
CA VAL A 25 -3.61 14.58 -7.72
C VAL A 25 -3.06 14.65 -9.14
N SER A 26 -1.93 15.33 -9.31
CA SER A 26 -1.14 15.32 -10.54
C SER A 26 -0.27 14.06 -10.69
N GLY A 27 -0.25 13.19 -9.68
CA GLY A 27 0.58 11.98 -9.60
C GLY A 27 -0.19 10.76 -9.06
N ALA A 28 0.56 9.73 -8.64
CA ALA A 28 0.00 8.52 -8.05
C ALA A 28 -0.64 8.82 -6.69
N LYS A 29 -1.76 8.16 -6.37
CA LYS A 29 -2.44 8.30 -5.07
C LYS A 29 -1.73 7.55 -3.95
N PHE A 30 -1.11 6.42 -4.27
CA PHE A 30 -0.50 5.51 -3.30
C PHE A 30 0.98 5.33 -3.59
N ALA A 31 1.79 5.45 -2.54
CA ALA A 31 3.20 5.11 -2.53
C ALA A 31 3.39 3.77 -1.79
N TYR A 32 4.12 2.84 -2.40
CA TYR A 32 4.41 1.52 -1.83
C TYR A 32 5.87 1.47 -1.39
N THR A 33 6.10 1.09 -0.13
CA THR A 33 7.42 0.87 0.44
C THR A 33 7.57 -0.59 0.84
N PHE A 34 8.62 -1.23 0.31
CA PHE A 34 8.96 -2.62 0.61
C PHE A 34 10.12 -2.62 1.61
N ILE A 35 9.85 -3.08 2.83
CA ILE A 35 10.80 -3.09 3.93
C ILE A 35 11.19 -4.55 4.21
N PRO A 36 12.33 -5.02 3.70
CA PRO A 36 12.83 -6.33 4.06
C PRO A 36 13.22 -6.33 5.54
N THR A 37 12.78 -7.35 6.26
CA THR A 37 13.10 -7.57 7.67
C THR A 37 13.82 -8.90 7.84
N GLY A 38 14.40 -9.15 9.01
CA GLY A 38 15.06 -10.43 9.29
C GLY A 38 14.14 -11.66 9.30
N ILE A 39 12.83 -11.46 9.21
CA ILE A 39 11.81 -12.52 9.30
C ILE A 39 10.82 -12.53 8.12
N GLY A 40 10.92 -11.60 7.18
CA GLY A 40 9.95 -11.47 6.08
C GLY A 40 9.93 -10.08 5.45
N LEU A 41 8.84 -9.73 4.78
CA LEU A 41 8.65 -8.46 4.08
C LEU A 41 7.48 -7.68 4.69
N ILE A 42 7.71 -6.41 4.98
CA ILE A 42 6.63 -5.47 5.31
C ILE A 42 6.35 -4.63 4.07
N ILE A 43 5.09 -4.54 3.68
CA ILE A 43 4.61 -3.71 2.57
C ILE A 43 3.81 -2.57 3.19
N GLU A 44 4.37 -1.37 3.16
CA GLU A 44 3.69 -0.16 3.63
C GLU A 44 3.11 0.61 2.45
N ILE A 45 1.83 0.98 2.55
CA ILE A 45 1.14 1.80 1.56
C ILE A 45 0.79 3.13 2.23
N GLU A 46 1.27 4.22 1.66
CA GLU A 46 0.95 5.59 2.08
C GLU A 46 0.05 6.25 1.04
N CYS A 47 -1.03 6.90 1.48
CA CYS A 47 -1.81 7.78 0.60
C CYS A 47 -1.16 9.15 0.54
N ASP A 48 -0.74 9.59 -0.66
CA ASP A 48 -0.03 10.87 -0.80
C ASP A 48 -0.89 12.10 -0.55
N VAL A 49 -2.23 11.95 -0.62
CA VAL A 49 -3.18 13.04 -0.39
C VAL A 49 -3.43 13.27 1.11
N CYS A 50 -3.72 12.20 1.86
CA CYS A 50 -4.12 12.30 3.27
C CYS A 50 -3.06 11.79 4.25
N LYS A 51 -1.92 11.30 3.76
CA LYS A 51 -0.77 10.83 4.52
C LYS A 51 -1.06 9.71 5.53
N ARG A 52 -2.20 9.03 5.38
CA ARG A 52 -2.52 7.80 6.11
C ARG A 52 -1.71 6.65 5.57
N LYS A 53 -1.43 5.67 6.45
CA LYS A 53 -0.69 4.45 6.13
C LYS A 53 -1.50 3.19 6.45
N ILE A 54 -1.25 2.13 5.70
CA ILE A 54 -1.64 0.75 6.00
C ILE A 54 -0.42 -0.15 5.73
N SER A 55 -0.21 -1.16 6.56
CA SER A 55 0.94 -2.05 6.46
C SER A 55 0.48 -3.50 6.41
N PHE A 56 1.10 -4.27 5.53
CA PHE A 56 0.90 -5.72 5.40
C PHE A 56 2.20 -6.42 5.74
N ASN A 57 2.11 -7.57 6.40
CA ASN A 57 3.26 -8.42 6.68
C ASN A 57 3.12 -9.70 5.86
N GLU A 58 4.12 -9.99 5.05
CA GLU A 58 4.29 -11.29 4.40
C GLU A 58 5.43 -12.04 5.11
N PHE A 59 5.06 -13.05 5.90
CA PHE A 59 5.96 -13.99 6.58
C PHE A 59 5.85 -15.37 5.92
#